data_AF-A0A2J8SYF8-F1
#
_entry.id   AF-A0A2J8SYF8-F1
#
_cell.length_a   1.000
_cell.length_b   1.000
_cell.length_c   1.000
_cell.angle_alpha   90.00
_cell.angle_beta   90.00
_cell.angle_gamma   90.00
#
_symmetry.space_group_name_H-M   'P 1'
#
loop_
_entity.id
_entity.type
_entity.pdbx_description
1 polymer ?
#
loop_
_entity_poly.entity_id
_entity_poly.type
_entity_poly.pdbx_seq_one_letter_code
_entity_poly.pdbx_strand_id
1 'polypeptide(L)'
;MNIFDRKINFDALLKFSHITPSTQQHLKKVYASFALCMFVAAAGAYVHVVTHFIQAGLLSALGSLILMIWLMATPHSHETEQKRLGLLAGFAFLTGVGLGPALEFCITVNPSILPTAFMGTAMIFTCFTL
;
A
#
# COMPACT_ATOMS: atom_id res chain seq x y z
N MET A 1 1.31 45.47 11.80
CA MET A 1 1.22 44.34 12.74
C MET A 1 1.53 43.07 11.94
N ASN A 2 2.75 42.54 12.04
CA ASN A 2 3.22 41.42 11.20
C ASN A 2 2.63 40.09 11.72
N ILE A 3 1.52 39.69 11.12
CA ILE A 3 0.78 38.46 11.46
C ILE A 3 1.49 37.19 10.92
N PHE A 4 2.55 37.36 10.12
CA PHE A 4 3.27 36.30 9.43
C PHE A 4 4.53 35.78 10.15
N ASP A 5 4.85 36.29 11.35
CA ASP A 5 6.02 35.81 12.14
C ASP A 5 5.66 34.66 13.10
N ARG A 6 4.65 33.85 12.77
CA ARG A 6 4.35 32.64 13.53
C ARG A 6 5.24 31.53 13.00
N LYS A 7 6.41 31.30 13.63
CA LYS A 7 7.23 30.10 13.42
C LYS A 7 6.34 28.86 13.58
N ILE A 8 5.90 28.28 12.47
CA ILE A 8 5.15 27.03 12.47
C ILE A 8 6.14 25.97 12.94
N ASN A 9 5.97 25.54 14.19
CA ASN A 9 6.78 24.49 14.77
C ASN A 9 6.26 23.15 14.24
N PHE A 10 6.78 22.73 13.08
CA PHE A 10 6.41 21.46 12.45
C PHE A 10 6.67 20.26 13.37
N ASP A 11 7.67 20.33 14.26
CA ASP A 11 7.91 19.31 15.28
C ASP A 11 6.77 19.21 16.31
N ALA A 12 6.01 20.28 16.55
CA ALA A 12 4.83 20.25 17.42
C ALA A 12 3.61 19.64 16.71
N LEU A 13 3.48 19.82 15.40
CA LEU A 13 2.46 19.17 14.58
C LEU A 13 2.72 17.67 14.40
N LEU A 14 3.99 17.25 14.35
CA LEU A 14 4.39 15.86 14.21
C LEU A 14 4.66 15.16 15.56
N LYS A 15 4.59 15.88 16.68
CA LYS A 15 4.74 15.30 18.02
C LYS A 15 3.41 14.69 18.48
N PHE A 16 3.28 13.39 18.28
CA PHE A 16 2.33 12.56 19.02
C PHE A 16 2.77 12.37 20.47
N SER A 17 2.82 13.45 21.26
CA SER A 17 3.25 13.41 22.67
C SER A 17 2.32 12.59 23.58
N HIS A 18 1.14 12.18 23.09
CA HIS A 18 0.20 11.31 23.79
C HIS A 18 0.28 9.82 23.41
N ILE A 19 1.07 9.44 22.41
CA ILE A 19 1.20 8.03 21.98
C ILE A 19 2.46 7.43 22.58
N THR A 20 2.31 6.33 23.32
CA THR A 20 3.41 5.57 23.91
C THR A 20 4.45 5.20 22.84
N PRO A 21 5.76 5.34 23.11
CA PRO A 21 6.82 5.05 22.12
C PRO A 21 6.76 3.64 21.53
N SER A 22 6.24 2.66 22.28
CA SER A 22 5.99 1.29 21.78
C SER A 22 4.95 1.26 20.64
N THR A 23 3.86 2.01 20.76
CA THR A 23 2.82 2.10 19.73
C THR A 23 3.32 2.81 18.48
N GLN A 24 4.15 3.85 18.64
CA GLN A 24 4.79 4.52 17.50
C GLN A 24 5.71 3.58 16.70
N GLN A 25 6.47 2.72 17.38
CA GLN A 25 7.31 1.72 16.72
C GLN A 25 6.47 0.68 15.96
N HIS A 26 5.37 0.21 16.54
CA HIS A 26 4.47 -0.72 15.87
C HIS A 26 3.82 -0.07 14.64
N LEU A 27 3.30 1.15 14.77
CA LEU A 27 2.74 1.92 13.64
C LEU A 27 3.77 2.10 12.53
N LYS A 28 5.02 2.47 12.85
CA LYS A 28 6.09 2.60 11.86
C LYS A 28 6.31 1.32 11.05
N LYS A 29 6.27 0.15 11.70
CA LYS A 29 6.39 -1.15 11.02
C LYS A 29 5.17 -1.43 10.12
N VAL A 30 3.96 -1.12 10.59
CA VAL A 30 2.72 -1.31 9.82
C VAL A 30 2.71 -0.40 8.58
N TYR A 31 3.04 0.89 8.74
CA TYR A 31 3.11 1.82 7.61
C TYR A 31 4.23 1.47 6.62
N ALA A 32 5.38 1.00 7.10
CA ALA A 32 6.44 0.53 6.23
C ALA A 32 6.01 -0.71 5.41
N SER A 33 5.33 -1.66 6.04
CA SER A 33 4.75 -2.83 5.37
C SER A 33 3.69 -2.42 4.34
N PHE A 34 2.81 -1.49 4.70
CA PHE A 34 1.79 -0.96 3.78
C PHE A 34 2.40 -0.26 2.57
N ALA A 35 3.41 0.59 2.78
CA ALA A 35 4.13 1.27 1.70
C ALA A 35 4.83 0.28 0.76
N LEU A 36 5.46 -0.77 1.32
CA LEU A 36 6.05 -1.87 0.56
C LEU A 36 4.99 -2.56 -0.31
N CYS A 37 3.84 -2.92 0.27
CA CYS A 37 2.73 -3.53 -0.46
C CYS A 37 2.24 -2.63 -1.61
N MET A 38 2.12 -1.32 -1.37
CA MET A 38 1.72 -0.36 -2.40
C MET A 38 2.68 -0.36 -3.59
N PHE A 39 3.99 -0.35 -3.32
CA PHE A 39 5.01 -0.36 -4.35
C PHE A 39 5.01 -1.68 -5.14
N VAL A 40 4.89 -2.81 -4.44
CA VAL A 40 4.86 -4.14 -5.04
C VAL A 40 3.58 -4.36 -5.87
N ALA A 41 2.43 -3.89 -5.38
CA ALA A 41 1.17 -3.91 -6.14
C ALA A 41 1.25 -3.02 -7.38
N ALA A 42 1.84 -1.82 -7.29
CA ALA A 42 2.07 -0.95 -8.44
C ALA A 42 2.98 -1.62 -9.49
N ALA A 43 4.05 -2.30 -9.04
CA ALA A 43 4.91 -3.09 -9.93
C ALA A 43 4.14 -4.22 -10.63
N GLY A 44 3.29 -4.96 -9.89
CA GLY A 44 2.43 -6.01 -10.47
C GLY A 44 1.45 -5.48 -11.50
N ALA A 45 0.79 -4.34 -11.21
CA ALA A 45 -0.09 -3.66 -12.15
C ALA A 45 0.65 -3.22 -13.42
N TYR A 46 1.84 -2.64 -13.28
CA TYR A 46 2.68 -2.22 -14.41
C TYR A 46 3.09 -3.41 -15.28
N VAL A 47 3.51 -4.52 -14.68
CA VAL A 47 3.85 -5.75 -15.40
C VAL A 47 2.65 -6.25 -16.20
N HIS A 48 1.45 -6.26 -15.63
CA HIS A 48 0.24 -6.68 -16.36
C HIS A 48 -0.03 -5.79 -17.58
N VAL A 49 -0.01 -4.46 -17.39
CA VAL A 49 -0.29 -3.46 -18.44
C VAL A 49 0.72 -3.56 -19.59
N VAL A 50 2.01 -3.79 -19.31
CA VAL A 50 3.05 -3.91 -20.34
C VAL A 50 2.99 -5.26 -21.07
N THR A 51 2.69 -6.34 -20.34
CA THR A 51 2.74 -7.70 -20.89
C THR A 51 1.43 -8.12 -21.55
N HIS A 52 0.35 -7.31 -21.48
CA HIS A 52 -0.99 -7.65 -21.94
C HIS A 52 -1.39 -9.08 -21.54
N PHE A 53 -1.16 -9.43 -20.28
CA PHE A 53 -1.41 -10.79 -19.79
C PHE A 53 -2.93 -10.96 -19.54
N ILE A 54 -3.70 -11.01 -20.63
CA ILE A 54 -5.18 -10.97 -20.68
C ILE A 54 -5.84 -12.17 -19.99
N GLN A 55 -5.07 -13.18 -19.55
CA GLN A 55 -5.60 -14.38 -18.89
C GLN A 55 -5.16 -14.54 -17.42
N ALA A 56 -4.45 -13.55 -16.85
CA ALA A 56 -3.99 -13.62 -15.46
C ALA A 56 -5.07 -13.25 -14.44
N GLY A 57 -6.18 -12.62 -14.81
CA GLY A 57 -7.14 -12.11 -13.82
C GLY A 57 -7.60 -13.18 -12.83
N LEU A 58 -8.10 -14.32 -13.36
CA LEU A 58 -8.53 -15.45 -12.53
C LEU A 58 -7.36 -16.17 -11.85
N LEU A 59 -6.23 -16.36 -12.55
CA LEU A 59 -5.05 -17.01 -11.99
C LEU A 59 -4.41 -16.20 -10.86
N SER A 60 -4.39 -14.88 -11.00
CA SER A 60 -3.88 -13.95 -10.00
C SER A 60 -4.82 -13.85 -8.81
N ALA A 61 -6.14 -13.90 -9.05
CA ALA A 61 -7.14 -13.98 -7.98
C ALA A 61 -7.04 -15.30 -7.20
N LEU A 62 -6.89 -16.45 -7.89
CA LEU A 62 -6.69 -17.74 -7.23
C LEU A 62 -5.36 -17.81 -6.49
N GLY A 63 -4.28 -17.30 -7.10
CA GLY A 63 -2.97 -17.25 -6.47
C GLY A 63 -2.94 -16.32 -5.26
N SER A 64 -3.63 -15.17 -5.31
CA SER A 64 -3.74 -14.27 -4.16
C SER A 64 -4.56 -14.93 -3.04
N LEU A 65 -5.62 -15.67 -3.35
CA LEU A 65 -6.40 -16.45 -2.38
C LEU A 65 -5.56 -17.52 -1.69
N ILE A 66 -4.76 -18.27 -2.45
CA ILE A 66 -3.83 -19.28 -1.90
C ILE A 66 -2.80 -18.64 -0.98
N LEU A 67 -2.18 -17.53 -1.41
CA LEU A 67 -1.19 -16.81 -0.60
C LEU A 67 -1.82 -16.24 0.68
N MET A 68 -3.07 -15.78 0.62
CA MET A 68 -3.78 -15.29 1.79
C MET A 68 -4.11 -16.40 2.79
N ILE A 69 -4.56 -17.57 2.30
CA ILE A 69 -4.80 -18.75 3.15
C ILE A 69 -3.48 -19.22 3.79
N TRP A 70 -2.38 -19.24 3.03
CA TRP A 70 -1.06 -19.60 3.55
C TRP A 70 -0.58 -18.58 4.60
N LEU A 71 -0.81 -17.30 4.37
CA LEU A 71 -0.49 -16.25 5.34
C LEU A 71 -1.27 -16.45 6.66
N MET A 72 -2.54 -16.85 6.59
CA MET A 72 -3.35 -17.18 7.77
C MET A 72 -2.85 -18.43 8.50
N ALA A 73 -2.41 -19.45 7.75
CA ALA A 73 -1.88 -20.69 8.31
C ALA A 73 -0.48 -20.54 8.95
N THR A 74 0.23 -19.42 8.71
CA THR A 74 1.59 -19.22 9.22
C THR A 74 1.58 -18.76 10.68
N PRO A 75 2.24 -19.47 11.61
CA PRO A 75 2.27 -19.12 13.03
C PRO A 75 2.88 -17.74 13.29
N HIS A 76 2.34 -17.03 14.29
CA HIS A 76 2.84 -15.74 14.73
C HIS A 76 4.08 -15.89 15.61
N SER A 77 5.27 -15.86 14.99
CA SER A 77 6.56 -15.84 15.67
C SER A 77 7.46 -14.76 15.05
N HIS A 78 8.44 -14.28 15.81
CA HIS A 78 9.38 -13.25 15.38
C HIS A 78 10.30 -13.74 14.24
N GLU A 79 10.52 -15.06 14.12
CA GLU A 79 11.23 -15.68 12.99
C GLU A 79 10.39 -15.75 11.71
N THR A 80 9.07 -15.89 11.84
CA THR A 80 8.16 -15.99 10.69
C THR A 80 7.70 -14.62 10.18
N GLU A 81 8.00 -13.51 10.86
CA GLU A 81 7.63 -12.15 10.46
C GLU A 81 8.13 -11.82 9.04
N GLN A 82 9.39 -12.14 8.73
CA GLN A 82 9.98 -11.92 7.40
C GLN A 82 9.31 -12.78 6.32
N LYS A 83 9.00 -14.04 6.64
CA LYS A 83 8.27 -14.93 5.71
C LYS A 83 6.85 -14.42 5.45
N ARG A 84 6.16 -13.93 6.48
CA ARG A 84 4.83 -13.32 6.37
C ARG A 84 4.86 -12.04 5.53
N LEU A 85 5.88 -11.19 5.68
CA LEU A 85 6.07 -10.02 4.84
C LEU A 85 6.32 -10.40 3.38
N GLY A 86 7.10 -11.46 3.12
CA GLY A 86 7.30 -12.00 1.77
C GLY A 86 6.00 -12.53 1.15
N LEU A 87 5.23 -13.31 1.89
CA LEU A 87 3.90 -13.78 1.47
C LEU A 87 2.93 -12.62 1.21
N LEU A 88 2.93 -11.61 2.08
CA LEU A 88 2.13 -10.40 1.92
C LEU A 88 2.54 -9.61 0.67
N ALA A 89 3.84 -9.49 0.40
CA ALA A 89 4.35 -8.84 -0.81
C ALA A 89 3.95 -9.64 -2.07
N GLY A 90 4.05 -10.97 -2.05
CA GLY A 90 3.55 -11.81 -3.14
C GLY A 90 2.05 -11.66 -3.37
N PHE A 91 1.26 -11.63 -2.29
CA PHE A 91 -0.17 -11.34 -2.34
C PHE A 91 -0.45 -9.97 -2.96
N ALA A 92 0.28 -8.93 -2.52
CA ALA A 92 0.16 -7.59 -3.05
C ALA A 92 0.52 -7.52 -4.55
N PHE A 93 1.56 -8.23 -4.98
CA PHE A 93 1.94 -8.33 -6.39
C PHE A 93 0.83 -8.95 -7.23
N LEU A 94 0.32 -10.12 -6.84
CA LEU A 94 -0.77 -10.80 -7.57
C LEU A 94 -2.05 -9.95 -7.58
N THR A 95 -2.35 -9.25 -6.48
CA THR A 95 -3.47 -8.31 -6.42
C THR A 95 -3.27 -7.14 -7.40
N GLY A 96 -2.05 -6.61 -7.49
CA GLY A 96 -1.67 -5.59 -8.47
C GLY A 96 -1.83 -6.07 -9.92
N VAL A 97 -1.36 -7.27 -10.23
CA VAL A 97 -1.56 -7.90 -11.55
C VAL A 97 -3.04 -8.05 -11.87
N GLY A 98 -3.87 -8.49 -10.91
CA GLY A 98 -5.32 -8.60 -11.09
C GLY A 98 -6.05 -7.27 -11.28
N LEU A 99 -5.49 -6.15 -10.80
CA LEU A 99 -6.00 -4.79 -11.05
C LEU A 99 -5.68 -4.28 -12.47
N GLY A 100 -4.76 -4.93 -13.19
CA GLY A 100 -4.32 -4.51 -14.52
C GLY A 100 -5.45 -4.25 -15.53
N PRO A 101 -6.41 -5.17 -15.74
CA PRO A 101 -7.54 -4.96 -16.67
C PRO A 101 -8.43 -3.78 -16.26
N ALA A 102 -8.63 -3.57 -14.96
CA ALA A 102 -9.40 -2.42 -14.46
C ALA A 102 -8.67 -1.11 -14.71
N LEU A 103 -7.33 -1.09 -14.56
CA LEU A 103 -6.50 0.07 -14.89
C LEU A 103 -6.50 0.34 -16.40
N GLU A 104 -6.40 -0.68 -17.25
CA GLU A 104 -6.53 -0.53 -18.71
C GLU A 104 -7.88 0.11 -19.07
N PHE A 105 -8.98 -0.36 -18.47
CA PHE A 105 -10.30 0.25 -18.66
C PHE A 105 -10.29 1.73 -18.24
N CYS A 106 -9.78 2.08 -17.06
CA CYS A 106 -9.67 3.46 -16.62
C CYS A 106 -8.81 4.32 -17.56
N ILE A 107 -7.70 3.79 -18.08
CA ILE A 107 -6.82 4.47 -19.04
C ILE A 107 -7.57 4.75 -20.35
N THR A 108 -8.37 3.80 -20.85
CA THR A 108 -9.18 3.99 -22.07
C THR A 108 -10.29 5.03 -21.90
N VAL A 109 -10.84 5.18 -20.69
CA VAL A 109 -11.89 6.17 -20.39
C VAL A 109 -11.27 7.56 -20.21
N ASN A 110 -10.35 7.70 -19.25
CA ASN A 110 -9.61 8.94 -19.02
C ASN A 110 -8.35 8.66 -18.18
N PRO A 111 -7.14 8.84 -18.74
CA PRO A 111 -5.89 8.53 -18.04
C PRO A 111 -5.63 9.44 -16.83
N SER A 112 -6.27 10.61 -16.74
CA SER A 112 -6.16 11.52 -15.57
C SER A 112 -6.79 10.93 -14.31
N ILE A 113 -7.63 9.89 -14.41
CA ILE A 113 -8.27 9.23 -13.26
C ILE A 113 -7.24 8.53 -12.37
N LEU A 114 -6.20 7.92 -12.94
CA LEU A 114 -5.16 7.22 -12.17
C LEU A 114 -4.43 8.13 -11.18
N PRO A 115 -3.76 9.21 -11.62
CA PRO A 115 -3.01 10.08 -10.71
C PRO A 115 -3.93 10.81 -9.72
N THR A 116 -5.15 11.17 -10.11
CA THR A 116 -6.11 11.83 -9.22
C THR A 116 -6.64 10.90 -8.14
N ALA A 117 -7.00 9.66 -8.49
CA ALA A 117 -7.39 8.64 -7.52
C ALA A 117 -6.24 8.32 -6.55
N PHE A 118 -5.03 8.11 -7.08
CA PHE A 118 -3.86 7.83 -6.27
C PHE A 118 -3.55 8.98 -5.29
N MET A 119 -3.55 10.22 -5.77
CA MET A 119 -3.31 11.40 -4.93
C MET A 119 -4.41 11.58 -3.88
N GLY A 120 -5.67 11.35 -4.25
CA GLY A 120 -6.80 11.41 -3.32
C GLY A 120 -6.69 10.37 -2.20
N THR A 121 -6.37 9.12 -2.54
CA THR A 121 -6.13 8.06 -1.55
C THR A 121 -4.93 8.38 -0.68
N ALA A 122 -3.82 8.86 -1.26
CA ALA A 122 -2.61 9.23 -0.51
C ALA A 122 -2.88 10.38 0.47
N MET A 123 -3.65 11.40 0.04
CA MET A 123 -4.02 12.53 0.88
C MET A 123 -4.89 12.08 2.06
N ILE A 124 -5.97 11.33 1.80
CA ILE A 124 -6.85 10.81 2.84
C ILE A 124 -6.06 9.92 3.82
N PHE A 125 -5.23 9.01 3.30
CA PHE A 125 -4.42 8.13 4.11
C PHE A 125 -3.44 8.90 5.00
N THR A 126 -2.80 9.94 4.45
CA THR A 126 -1.89 10.81 5.19
C THR A 126 -2.62 11.58 6.29
N CYS A 127 -3.81 12.13 6.01
CA CYS A 127 -4.62 12.85 6.98
C CYS A 127 -5.10 11.99 8.16
N PHE A 128 -5.26 10.67 7.98
CA PHE A 128 -5.63 9.75 9.06
C PHE A 128 -4.42 9.05 9.70
N THR A 129 -3.22 9.26 9.15
CA THR A 129 -1.95 8.70 9.66
C THR A 129 -1.18 9.71 10.51
N LEU A 130 -1.29 11.00 10.15
CA LEU A 130 -0.86 12.16 10.94
C LEU A 130 -1.91 12.52 12.00
#